data_AF-A0A7I8WFH8-F1
#
_entry.id   AF-A0A7I8WFH8-F1
#
_cell.length_a   1.000
_cell.length_b   1.000
_cell.length_c   1.000
_cell.angle_alpha   90.00
_cell.angle_beta   90.00
_cell.angle_gamma   90.00
#
_symmetry.space_group_name_H-M   'P 1'
#
loop_
_entity.id
_entity.type
_entity.pdbx_description
1 polymer ?
#
loop_
_entity_poly.entity_id
_entity_poly.type
_entity_poly.pdbx_seq_one_letter_code
_entity_poly.pdbx_strand_id
1 'polypeptide(L)' 'MECINDKDICNAEPNCIDFSDEQCRQVLSEDLGLCQKGLHHCDNSKCLSEAEICNKYVKCEDFSDESQDNCIDLG' A
#
# COMPACT_ATOMS: atom_id res chain seq x y z
N MET A 1 5.15 14.98 25.42
CA MET A 1 5.03 14.92 23.96
C MET A 1 6.41 14.50 23.50
N GLU A 2 6.59 13.20 23.34
CA GLU A 2 7.84 12.61 22.87
C GLU A 2 7.88 12.81 21.36
N CYS A 3 9.02 13.22 20.83
CA CYS A 3 9.23 13.35 19.39
C CYS A 3 10.07 12.16 18.93
N ILE A 4 9.51 11.35 18.05
CA ILE A 4 10.22 10.24 17.39
C ILE A 4 10.51 10.60 15.93
N ASN A 5 11.42 9.87 15.29
CA ASN A 5 11.68 10.09 13.87
C ASN A 5 10.52 9.57 13.02
N ASP A 6 10.33 10.12 11.82
CA ASP A 6 9.27 9.66 10.90
C ASP A 6 9.44 8.18 10.51
N LYS A 7 10.67 7.65 10.59
CA LYS A 7 11.02 6.24 10.35
C LYS A 7 10.68 5.31 11.51
N ASP A 8 10.47 5.90 12.68
CA ASP A 8 10.13 5.19 13.91
C ASP A 8 8.62 5.11 14.11
N ILE A 9 7.84 5.61 13.13
CA ILE A 9 6.39 5.50 13.07
C ILE A 9 6.06 4.22 12.31
N CYS A 10 5.20 3.37 12.88
CA CYS A 10 4.70 2.15 12.26
C CYS A 10 5.82 1.18 11.84
N ASN A 11 6.89 1.08 12.63
CA ASN A 11 8.07 0.28 12.31
C ASN A 11 8.14 -1.05 13.08
N ALA A 12 7.04 -1.44 13.75
CA ALA A 12 6.92 -2.63 14.59
C ALA A 12 7.77 -2.59 15.87
N GLU A 13 8.41 -1.46 16.19
CA GLU A 13 9.13 -1.24 17.43
C GLU A 13 8.40 -0.16 18.25
N PRO A 14 8.06 -0.39 19.53
CA PRO A 14 7.42 0.62 20.35
C PRO A 14 8.42 1.70 20.76
N ASN A 15 8.42 2.79 20.01
CA ASN A 15 9.21 3.99 20.25
C ASN A 15 8.46 5.00 21.13
N CYS A 16 7.13 4.95 21.18
CA CYS A 16 6.33 5.73 22.14
C CYS A 16 5.84 4.89 23.33
N ILE A 17 5.84 5.48 24.52
CA ILE A 17 5.39 4.84 25.78
C ILE A 17 3.92 4.38 25.73
N ASP A 18 3.09 5.08 24.98
CA ASP A 18 1.67 4.81 24.77
C ASP A 18 1.39 3.96 23.52
N PHE A 19 2.43 3.47 22.85
CA PHE A 19 2.36 2.68 21.62
C PHE A 19 1.65 3.40 20.47
N SER A 20 1.52 4.72 20.53
CA SER A 20 0.80 5.50 19.51
C SER A 20 1.49 5.47 18.15
N ASP A 21 2.80 5.29 18.13
CA ASP A 21 3.62 5.08 16.94
C ASP A 21 3.29 3.77 16.22
N GLU A 22 2.83 2.76 16.95
CA GLU A 22 2.44 1.45 16.42
C GLU A 22 0.92 1.28 16.27
N GLN A 23 0.14 2.26 16.73
CA GLN A 23 -1.31 2.32 16.52
C GLN A 23 -1.65 2.96 15.17
N CYS A 24 -1.08 2.39 14.12
CA CYS A 24 -1.40 2.74 12.75
C CYS A 24 -2.88 2.40 12.52
N ARG A 25 -3.74 3.44 12.48
CA ARG A 25 -5.18 3.31 12.23
C ARG A 25 -5.47 2.59 10.90
N GLN A 26 -4.46 2.46 10.05
CA GLN A 26 -4.44 1.61 8.86
C GLN A 26 -3.15 0.79 8.89
N VAL A 27 -3.26 -0.43 9.42
CA VAL A 27 -2.24 -1.45 9.26
C VAL A 27 -2.17 -1.77 7.78
N LEU A 28 -1.18 -1.22 7.08
CA LEU A 28 -0.49 -1.72 5.88
C LEU A 28 0.44 -0.63 5.33
N SER A 29 1.62 -0.57 5.94
CA SER A 29 2.92 -0.32 5.29
C SER A 29 3.00 0.79 4.24
N GLU A 30 3.10 2.04 4.71
CA GLU A 30 3.60 3.15 3.89
C GLU A 30 5.10 2.97 3.52
N ASP A 31 5.84 2.06 4.18
CA ASP A 31 7.25 1.75 3.89
C ASP A 31 7.47 0.51 2.98
N LEU A 32 6.41 -0.23 2.59
CA LEU A 32 6.52 -1.34 1.61
C LEU A 32 5.97 -0.99 0.22
N GLY A 33 5.43 0.22 0.00
CA GLY A 33 4.72 0.52 -1.24
C GLY A 33 3.51 -0.40 -1.46
N LEU A 34 2.93 -0.94 -0.40
CA LEU A 34 1.79 -1.84 -0.48
C LEU A 34 0.54 -1.08 -0.06
N CYS A 35 -0.32 -0.83 -1.02
CA CYS A 35 -1.65 -0.29 -0.79
C CYS A 35 -2.44 -1.18 0.19
N GLN A 36 -3.49 -0.63 0.80
CA GLN A 36 -4.40 -1.36 1.69
C GLN A 36 -4.81 -2.72 1.09
N LYS A 37 -5.02 -3.74 1.93
CA LYS A 37 -5.33 -5.11 1.49
C LYS A 37 -6.50 -5.10 0.50
N GLY A 38 -6.28 -5.56 -0.72
CA GLY A 38 -7.27 -5.50 -1.82
C GLY A 38 -7.13 -4.27 -2.75
N LEU A 39 -6.07 -3.49 -2.60
CA LEU A 39 -5.69 -2.42 -3.53
C LEU A 39 -4.40 -2.79 -4.27
N HIS A 40 -4.33 -2.48 -5.56
CA HIS A 40 -3.16 -2.61 -6.40
C HIS A 40 -2.31 -1.34 -6.38
N HIS A 41 -1.00 -1.52 -6.25
CA HIS A 41 -0.04 -0.43 -6.29
C HIS A 41 0.52 -0.30 -7.70
N CYS A 42 0.26 0.83 -8.36
CA CYS A 42 0.98 1.23 -9.57
C CYS A 42 2.41 1.67 -9.20
N ASP A 43 3.36 1.53 -10.12
CA ASP A 43 4.76 1.96 -9.91
C ASP A 43 4.88 3.46 -9.56
N ASN A 44 3.89 4.27 -9.92
CA ASN A 44 3.82 5.70 -9.61
C ASN A 44 3.11 6.02 -8.26
N SER A 45 3.18 5.13 -7.28
CA SER A 45 2.59 5.34 -5.93
C SER A 45 1.08 5.54 -5.90
N LYS A 46 0.38 5.03 -6.92
CA LYS A 46 -1.07 5.15 -7.04
C LYS A 46 -1.73 3.84 -6.62
N CYS A 47 -2.70 3.93 -5.71
CA CYS A 47 -3.47 2.79 -5.24
C CYS A 47 -4.80 2.69 -5.98
N LEU A 48 -5.02 1.57 -6.66
CA LEU A 48 -6.26 1.23 -7.34
C LEU A 48 -7.00 0.15 -6.58
N SER A 49 -8.33 0.18 -6.60
CA SER A 49 -9.14 -0.88 -5.99
C SER A 49 -9.11 -2.16 -6.83
N GLU A 50 -9.35 -3.33 -6.23
CA GLU A 50 -9.48 -4.60 -6.98
C GLU A 50 -10.47 -4.53 -8.15
N ALA A 51 -11.55 -3.75 -8.04
CA ALA A 51 -12.52 -3.53 -9.12
C ALA A 51 -11.96 -2.71 -10.30
N GLU A 52 -10.84 -2.05 -10.08
CA GLU A 52 -10.15 -1.19 -11.04
C GLU A 52 -9.01 -1.92 -11.74
N ILE A 53 -8.63 -3.11 -11.24
CA ILE A 53 -7.63 -3.99 -11.84
C ILE A 53 -8.33 -4.88 -12.87
N CYS A 54 -7.70 -5.12 -14.01
CA CYS A 54 -8.18 -6.06 -15.02
C CYS A 54 -9.60 -5.74 -15.56
N ASN A 55 -9.95 -4.47 -15.63
CA ASN A 55 -11.25 -3.97 -16.07
C ASN A 55 -11.25 -3.47 -17.52
N LYS A 56 -10.15 -3.64 -18.27
CA LYS A 56 -9.89 -3.14 -19.63
C LYS A 56 -9.66 -1.64 -19.75
N TYR A 57 -9.61 -0.92 -18.63
CA TYR A 57 -9.36 0.51 -18.57
C TYR A 57 -8.09 0.79 -17.79
N VAL A 58 -7.04 1.10 -18.53
CA VAL A 58 -5.74 1.49 -17.98
C VAL A 58 -5.89 2.73 -17.09
N LYS A 59 -5.58 2.57 -15.81
CA LYS A 59 -5.56 3.60 -14.78
C LYS A 59 -4.17 3.84 -14.20
N CYS A 60 -3.26 2.86 -14.29
CA CYS A 60 -1.84 3.06 -14.05
C CYS A 60 -1.18 3.58 -15.33
N GLU A 61 -0.28 4.57 -15.22
CA GLU A 61 0.47 5.06 -16.38
C GLU A 61 1.45 4.03 -16.94
N ASP A 62 1.87 3.09 -16.10
CA ASP A 62 2.75 1.97 -16.44
C ASP A 62 2.00 0.72 -16.93
N PHE A 63 0.66 0.79 -17.01
CA PHE A 63 -0.22 -0.29 -17.44
C PHE A 63 -0.21 -1.53 -16.51
N SER A 64 0.36 -1.47 -15.30
CA SER A 64 0.38 -2.62 -14.37
C SER A 64 -1.01 -3.13 -14.03
N ASP A 65 -2.01 -2.25 -13.92
CA ASP A 65 -3.38 -2.62 -13.56
C ASP A 65 -4.08 -3.52 -14.60
N GLU A 66 -3.63 -3.44 -15.86
CA GLU A 66 -4.12 -4.26 -16.97
C GLU A 66 -3.04 -5.21 -17.51
N SER A 67 -1.91 -5.32 -16.81
CA SER A 67 -0.83 -6.21 -17.22
C SER A 67 -1.22 -7.66 -16.99
N GLN A 68 -0.77 -8.54 -17.88
CA GLN A 68 -1.07 -9.97 -17.86
C GLN A 68 -0.50 -10.69 -16.62
N ASP A 69 0.51 -10.10 -15.97
CA ASP A 69 1.01 -10.56 -14.66
C ASP A 69 0.03 -10.30 -13.51
N ASN A 70 -0.83 -9.26 -13.62
CA ASN A 70 -1.80 -8.88 -12.59
C ASN A 70 -3.23 -9.33 -12.92
N CYS A 71 -3.60 -9.34 -14.21
CA CYS A 71 -4.71 -10.11 -14.73
C CYS A 71 -4.29 -11.57 -14.78
N ILE A 72 -4.45 -12.32 -13.69
CA ILE A 72 -4.24 -13.77 -13.69
C ILE A 72 -5.30 -14.38 -14.63
N ASP A 73 -4.99 -14.46 -15.91
CA ASP A 73 -5.73 -15.23 -16.88
C ASP A 73 -5.51 -16.69 -16.50
N LEU A 74 -6.49 -17.28 -15.80
CA LEU A 74 -6.58 -18.71 -15.61
C LEU A 74 -6.80 -19.34 -17.00
N GLY A 75 -5.70 -19.58 -17.70
CA GLY A 75 -5.61 -20.54 -18.80
C GLY A 75 -5.71 -21.97 -18.28
#